data_AF-L0AYS9-F1
#
_entry.id   AF-L0AYS9-F1
#
_cell.length_a   1.000
_cell.length_b   1.000
_cell.length_c   1.000
_cell.angle_alpha   90.00
_cell.angle_beta   90.00
_cell.angle_gamma   90.00
#
_symmetry.space_group_name_H-M   'P 1'
#
loop_
_entity.id
_entity.type
_entity.pdbx_description
1 polymer ?
#
loop_
_entity_poly.entity_id
_entity_poly.type
_entity_poly.pdbx_seq_one_letter_code
_entity_poly.pdbx_strand_id
1 'polypeptide(L)'
;MKFLIVFIFLGASLAEIKRSITLDIDNVTNWVLKSPMKREGDIVGLIYKAYGNTIIEKVTENGNIIWKSSETEEEINEIYRYQNDEHDLLSIRMVSSPRENVELCYIKREDKWISIDIREYYVKLLSLQVKSPMEKVLDIAKDDDVAFSKYFAVTEPKFVKYKPINGYFCTMIVDDNAVIWRSDMGNTLVKANLFPNNSELYLDITISNFQTETMIYYTRLHGKWIKIDEKLYRRMTKAPSRYREKEISTFLLPTARDKLINLDVVRDMYQGKADTKFIYDLALPSTVFYPLENTFITQVSDNGTCVWKQKNNERCLKVISISMRIIPHLIYIRTKNIDDDEISYFYCKRRNVWYSIDIDTFRQIRLNELEGWPKYVVLDVSSLDPSSVMLAQNQGRAKPIDPNLYYLMIYDTTPQINELKDSDKDKDDEEETGEQGPKSEGARKGDNDNGDKEDEEDGEEDKPSEDKGKQSHDNDLKYEMIKTGNKTEFYTRANYLVNKIVDGKETIWESGIENSICHFLELISDKLLHVVIEDANSVTNKYFVKEDNGWEETSDPIEFLQVGSNHATDLFEYPNGIYEPKINTKMVSASNENDTENQPKLKQDKILVNDEDDRPEATNNYEYPEAM
;
A
#
# COMPACT_ATOMS: atom_id res chain seq x y z
N MET A 1 59.60 2.70 42.59
CA MET A 1 59.41 1.67 41.54
C MET A 1 57.91 1.44 41.41
N LYS A 2 57.26 2.04 40.40
CA LYS A 2 55.84 1.81 40.07
C LYS A 2 55.81 1.27 38.65
N PHE A 3 55.38 0.02 38.47
CA PHE A 3 55.16 -0.58 37.16
C PHE A 3 53.86 -0.02 36.59
N LEU A 4 53.97 0.70 35.49
CA LEU A 4 52.85 1.16 34.66
C LEU A 4 52.52 0.01 33.70
N ILE A 5 51.44 -0.73 33.96
CA ILE A 5 50.89 -1.70 32.99
C ILE A 5 49.99 -0.92 32.03
N VAL A 6 50.49 -0.69 30.82
CA VAL A 6 49.71 -0.12 29.71
C VAL A 6 48.99 -1.28 29.04
N PHE A 7 47.68 -1.42 29.28
CA PHE A 7 46.81 -2.28 28.49
C PHE A 7 46.47 -1.56 27.18
N ILE A 8 47.10 -1.98 26.09
CA ILE A 8 46.68 -1.61 24.74
C ILE A 8 45.44 -2.45 24.41
N PHE A 9 44.24 -1.88 24.59
CA PHE A 9 43.02 -2.44 24.02
C PHE A 9 43.04 -2.19 22.50
N LEU A 10 43.56 -3.14 21.74
CA LEU A 10 43.22 -3.28 20.33
C LEU A 10 41.74 -3.65 20.28
N GLY A 11 40.88 -2.68 19.99
CA GLY A 11 39.45 -2.86 19.75
C GLY A 11 39.18 -3.60 18.46
N ALA A 12 39.71 -4.81 18.31
CA ALA A 12 39.22 -5.76 17.34
C ALA A 12 37.81 -6.14 17.80
N SER A 13 36.79 -5.58 17.14
CA SER A 13 35.43 -6.09 17.24
C SER A 13 35.51 -7.59 17.04
N LEU A 14 35.21 -8.37 18.08
CA LEU A 14 35.10 -9.82 17.97
C LEU A 14 33.92 -10.07 17.04
N ALA A 15 34.22 -10.22 15.75
CA ALA A 15 33.24 -10.64 14.77
C ALA A 15 32.66 -11.95 15.28
N GLU A 16 31.36 -11.92 15.58
CA GLU A 16 30.66 -13.08 16.11
C GLU A 16 30.72 -14.18 15.05
N ILE A 17 31.43 -15.28 15.34
CA ILE A 17 31.62 -16.37 14.38
C ILE A 17 30.25 -17.04 14.19
N LYS A 18 29.57 -16.70 13.10
CA LYS A 18 28.32 -17.33 12.70
C LYS A 18 28.61 -18.72 12.12
N ARG A 19 27.82 -19.71 12.53
CA ARG A 19 27.92 -21.09 12.03
C ARG A 19 27.11 -21.23 10.75
N SER A 20 27.79 -21.57 9.66
CA SER A 20 27.13 -21.83 8.39
C SER A 20 26.47 -23.20 8.33
N ILE A 21 25.27 -23.29 7.76
CA ILE A 21 24.51 -24.53 7.58
C ILE A 21 23.88 -24.65 6.17
N THR A 22 23.78 -25.87 5.67
CA THR A 22 22.92 -26.22 4.54
C THR A 22 21.54 -26.64 5.05
N LEU A 23 20.49 -25.96 4.61
CA LEU A 23 19.11 -26.36 4.85
C LEU A 23 18.65 -27.31 3.73
N ASP A 24 18.22 -28.52 4.09
CA ASP A 24 17.41 -29.38 3.23
C ASP A 24 15.93 -29.18 3.60
N ILE A 25 15.12 -28.67 2.67
CA ILE A 25 13.72 -28.32 2.94
C ILE A 25 12.82 -29.54 3.16
N ASP A 26 13.26 -30.73 2.71
CA ASP A 26 12.58 -32.01 2.93
C ASP A 26 13.08 -32.75 4.18
N ASN A 27 14.32 -32.48 4.60
CA ASN A 27 14.93 -33.10 5.78
C ASN A 27 15.55 -32.05 6.72
N VAL A 28 14.67 -31.29 7.39
CA VAL A 28 15.07 -30.16 8.23
C VAL A 28 15.87 -30.62 9.45
N THR A 29 17.08 -30.07 9.62
CA THR A 29 17.91 -30.31 10.80
C THR A 29 17.47 -29.47 12.00
N ASN A 30 17.89 -29.88 13.19
CA ASN A 30 17.53 -29.28 14.49
C ASN A 30 17.97 -27.80 14.66
N TRP A 31 18.80 -27.29 13.75
CA TRP A 31 19.35 -25.93 13.79
C TRP A 31 18.49 -24.90 13.08
N VAL A 32 17.40 -25.36 12.44
CA VAL A 32 16.44 -24.51 11.74
C VAL A 32 15.09 -24.67 12.43
N LEU A 33 14.50 -23.55 12.83
CA LEU A 33 13.14 -23.52 13.31
C LEU A 33 12.21 -23.72 12.10
N LYS A 34 11.63 -24.91 11.99
CA LYS A 34 10.48 -25.17 11.12
C LYS A 34 9.23 -24.74 11.85
N SER A 35 8.76 -23.53 11.58
CA SER A 35 7.47 -23.09 12.13
C SER A 35 6.38 -23.40 11.11
N PRO A 36 5.33 -24.16 11.50
CA PRO A 36 4.10 -24.17 10.71
C PRO A 36 3.49 -22.77 10.78
N MET A 37 3.06 -22.23 9.65
CA MET A 37 2.27 -21.00 9.49
C MET A 37 3.05 -19.68 9.42
N LYS A 38 3.36 -19.28 8.18
CA LYS A 38 2.87 -17.99 7.69
C LYS A 38 1.62 -18.26 6.86
N ARG A 39 0.56 -17.49 7.09
CA ARG A 39 -0.59 -17.45 6.17
C ARG A 39 -0.35 -16.33 5.18
N GLU A 40 -0.43 -16.66 3.90
CA GLU A 40 -0.47 -15.69 2.81
C GLU A 40 -1.67 -16.05 1.94
N GLY A 41 -2.70 -15.23 1.95
CA GLY A 41 -4.04 -15.73 1.67
C GLY A 41 -4.56 -16.75 2.69
N ASP A 42 -5.33 -17.66 2.12
CA ASP A 42 -5.78 -18.92 2.72
C ASP A 42 -4.70 -20.02 2.65
N ILE A 43 -3.48 -19.69 2.20
CA ILE A 43 -2.45 -20.67 1.89
C ILE A 43 -1.57 -20.84 3.13
N VAL A 44 -1.49 -22.07 3.61
CA VAL A 44 -0.65 -22.42 4.75
C VAL A 44 0.73 -22.80 4.22
N GLY A 45 1.71 -21.93 4.44
CA GLY A 45 3.10 -22.19 4.13
C GLY A 45 3.90 -22.71 5.32
N LEU A 46 5.06 -23.30 5.02
CA LEU A 46 6.11 -23.59 5.99
C LEU A 46 7.08 -22.40 6.02
N ILE A 47 7.45 -21.96 7.23
CA ILE A 47 8.54 -21.00 7.42
C ILE A 47 9.76 -21.74 7.97
N TYR A 48 10.92 -21.46 7.39
CA TYR A 48 12.21 -21.90 7.88
C TYR A 48 13.02 -20.68 8.31
N LYS A 49 13.51 -20.69 9.55
CA LYS A 49 14.34 -19.63 10.12
C LYS A 49 15.55 -20.20 10.83
N ALA A 50 16.73 -19.66 10.57
CA ALA A 50 17.96 -20.03 11.27
C ALA A 50 17.86 -19.65 12.76
N TYR A 51 18.42 -20.45 13.67
CA TYR A 51 18.31 -20.21 15.12
C TYR A 51 19.63 -19.83 15.76
N GLY A 52 19.65 -18.76 16.56
CA GLY A 52 20.84 -18.26 17.24
C GLY A 52 21.88 -17.73 16.25
N ASN A 53 23.16 -18.08 16.45
CA ASN A 53 24.26 -17.60 15.62
C ASN A 53 24.50 -18.47 14.36
N THR A 54 23.44 -19.01 13.76
CA THR A 54 23.54 -19.81 12.52
C THR A 54 23.09 -19.00 11.31
N ILE A 55 23.76 -19.20 10.17
CA ILE A 55 23.36 -18.66 8.87
C ILE A 55 23.10 -19.80 7.89
N ILE A 56 22.10 -19.66 7.03
CA ILE A 56 21.80 -20.63 5.98
C ILE A 56 22.58 -20.20 4.73
N GLU A 57 23.68 -20.88 4.41
CA GLU A 57 24.49 -20.59 3.20
C GLU A 57 23.95 -21.25 1.94
N LYS A 58 23.09 -22.26 2.12
CA LYS A 58 22.68 -23.15 1.05
C LYS A 58 21.32 -23.74 1.35
N VAL A 59 20.43 -23.69 0.37
CA VAL A 59 19.11 -24.30 0.41
C VAL A 59 19.06 -25.43 -0.62
N THR A 60 18.64 -26.59 -0.18
CA THR A 60 18.59 -27.81 -0.98
C THR A 60 17.25 -28.53 -0.81
N GLU A 61 16.89 -29.36 -1.79
CA GLU A 61 15.82 -30.34 -1.67
C GLU A 61 16.35 -31.70 -2.14
N ASN A 62 16.39 -32.68 -1.23
CA ASN A 62 16.96 -34.01 -1.49
C ASN A 62 18.38 -33.94 -2.06
N GLY A 63 19.20 -33.02 -1.53
CA GLY A 63 20.58 -32.78 -1.97
C GLY A 63 20.74 -31.92 -3.24
N ASN A 64 19.69 -31.66 -4.01
CA ASN A 64 19.73 -30.75 -5.16
C ASN A 64 19.79 -29.30 -4.67
N ILE A 65 20.67 -28.49 -5.26
CA ILE A 65 20.84 -27.08 -4.87
C ILE A 65 19.71 -26.25 -5.47
N ILE A 66 18.95 -25.58 -4.61
CA ILE A 66 17.96 -24.58 -5.02
C ILE A 66 18.62 -23.21 -5.06
N TRP A 67 19.30 -22.88 -3.96
CA TRP A 67 19.99 -21.62 -3.79
C TRP A 67 21.28 -21.83 -3.00
N LYS A 68 22.28 -21.00 -3.28
CA LYS A 68 23.56 -20.96 -2.56
C LYS A 68 24.07 -19.52 -2.53
N SER A 69 24.51 -19.08 -1.36
CA SER A 69 25.12 -17.76 -1.12
C SER A 69 26.27 -17.51 -2.09
N SER A 70 26.23 -16.37 -2.80
CA SER A 70 27.33 -15.92 -3.66
C SER A 70 28.46 -15.29 -2.85
N GLU A 71 28.09 -14.59 -1.78
CA GLU A 71 28.98 -13.77 -0.98
C GLU A 71 28.99 -14.20 0.49
N THR A 72 30.00 -13.75 1.23
CA THR A 72 30.14 -14.04 2.66
C THR A 72 29.21 -13.21 3.55
N GLU A 73 28.54 -12.20 2.99
CA GLU A 73 27.70 -11.24 3.74
C GLU A 73 26.20 -11.39 3.48
N GLU A 74 25.77 -12.33 2.64
CA GLU A 74 24.36 -12.60 2.39
C GLU A 74 23.76 -13.41 3.56
N GLU A 75 22.80 -12.82 4.27
CA GLU A 75 22.14 -13.48 5.39
C GLU A 75 20.67 -13.78 5.06
N ILE A 76 20.31 -15.07 4.97
CA ILE A 76 18.91 -15.48 4.88
C ILE A 76 18.21 -15.15 6.21
N ASN A 77 17.18 -14.31 6.12
CA ASN A 77 16.27 -14.05 7.23
C ASN A 77 15.27 -15.19 7.37
N GLU A 78 14.52 -15.47 6.31
CA GLU A 78 13.35 -16.35 6.33
C GLU A 78 13.16 -17.03 4.98
N ILE A 79 12.74 -18.28 4.99
CA ILE A 79 12.36 -19.03 3.78
C ILE A 79 10.92 -19.46 3.93
N TYR A 80 10.11 -19.23 2.91
CA TYR A 80 8.71 -19.62 2.83
C TYR A 80 8.55 -20.69 1.76
N ARG A 81 7.88 -21.79 2.10
CA ARG A 81 7.47 -22.81 1.13
C ARG A 81 5.96 -22.97 1.14
N TYR A 82 5.35 -22.91 -0.04
CA TYR A 82 3.92 -23.11 -0.23
C TYR A 82 3.70 -24.22 -1.25
N GLN A 83 2.95 -25.26 -0.89
CA GLN A 83 2.78 -26.44 -1.72
C GLN A 83 1.30 -26.86 -1.77
N ASN A 84 0.79 -27.16 -2.96
CA ASN A 84 -0.46 -27.89 -3.17
C ASN A 84 -0.26 -29.00 -4.23
N ASP A 85 -1.37 -29.56 -4.75
CA ASP A 85 -1.34 -30.62 -5.76
C ASP A 85 -0.80 -30.15 -7.13
N GLU A 86 -0.79 -28.84 -7.41
CA GLU A 86 -0.44 -28.24 -8.70
C GLU A 86 0.90 -27.49 -8.71
N HIS A 87 1.24 -26.79 -7.63
CA HIS A 87 2.45 -25.96 -7.54
C HIS A 87 3.17 -26.15 -6.20
N ASP A 88 4.49 -26.00 -6.25
CA ASP A 88 5.38 -25.92 -5.09
C ASP A 88 6.23 -24.67 -5.27
N LEU A 89 6.04 -23.70 -4.39
CA LEU A 89 6.62 -22.36 -4.44
C LEU A 89 7.55 -22.17 -3.26
N LEU A 90 8.66 -21.45 -3.49
CA LEU A 90 9.62 -21.10 -2.47
C LEU A 90 9.98 -19.62 -2.58
N SER A 91 9.91 -18.88 -1.48
CA SER A 91 10.47 -17.52 -1.37
C SER A 91 11.60 -17.55 -0.35
N ILE A 92 12.75 -16.98 -0.69
CA ILE A 92 13.92 -16.81 0.18
C ILE A 92 14.10 -15.32 0.39
N ARG A 93 13.88 -14.85 1.63
CA ARG A 93 14.14 -13.46 2.02
C ARG A 93 15.50 -13.36 2.70
N MET A 94 16.32 -12.44 2.22
CA MET A 94 17.68 -12.24 2.68
C MET A 94 17.98 -10.76 2.86
N VAL A 95 18.94 -10.46 3.73
CA VAL A 95 19.54 -9.12 3.86
C VAL A 95 20.87 -9.14 3.13
N SER A 96 20.98 -8.36 2.06
CA SER A 96 22.24 -8.09 1.38
C SER A 96 22.90 -6.84 1.95
N SER A 97 24.23 -6.75 1.95
CA SER A 97 24.99 -5.55 2.33
C SER A 97 24.89 -4.51 1.20
N PRO A 98 24.46 -3.25 1.42
CA PRO A 98 24.36 -2.51 2.68
C PRO A 98 22.94 -2.44 3.29
N ARG A 99 22.38 -3.59 3.68
CA ARG A 99 21.06 -3.79 4.35
C ARG A 99 19.82 -3.70 3.46
N GLU A 100 19.91 -4.12 2.21
CA GLU A 100 18.75 -4.27 1.35
C GLU A 100 18.08 -5.63 1.59
N ASN A 101 16.76 -5.65 1.75
CA ASN A 101 16.02 -6.91 1.77
C ASN A 101 15.80 -7.35 0.33
N VAL A 102 16.28 -8.54 -0.02
CA VAL A 102 16.09 -9.15 -1.33
C VAL A 102 15.17 -10.36 -1.16
N GLU A 103 14.18 -10.51 -2.03
CA GLU A 103 13.28 -11.67 -2.05
C GLU A 103 13.49 -12.48 -3.35
N LEU A 104 14.09 -13.67 -3.22
CA LEU A 104 14.29 -14.60 -4.34
C LEU A 104 13.16 -15.62 -4.39
N CYS A 105 12.48 -15.69 -5.52
CA CYS A 105 11.31 -16.56 -5.70
C CYS A 105 11.60 -17.73 -6.64
N TYR A 106 11.06 -18.91 -6.31
CA TYR A 106 11.22 -20.13 -7.08
C TYR A 106 9.90 -20.87 -7.22
N ILE A 107 9.75 -21.60 -8.32
CA ILE A 107 8.67 -22.57 -8.55
C ILE A 107 9.28 -23.91 -8.95
N LYS A 108 8.70 -25.01 -8.45
CA LYS A 108 9.08 -26.36 -8.87
C LYS A 108 8.32 -26.75 -10.13
N ARG A 109 9.05 -27.08 -11.20
CA ARG A 109 8.51 -27.66 -12.45
C ARG A 109 9.34 -28.89 -12.81
N GLU A 110 8.67 -30.01 -13.08
CA GLU A 110 9.33 -31.27 -13.47
C GLU A 110 10.45 -31.67 -12.50
N ASP A 111 10.17 -31.61 -11.19
CA ASP A 111 11.12 -31.88 -10.09
C ASP A 111 12.37 -30.99 -10.04
N LYS A 112 12.34 -29.83 -10.69
CA LYS A 112 13.41 -28.82 -10.64
C LYS A 112 12.88 -27.48 -10.17
N TRP A 113 13.64 -26.84 -9.29
CA TRP A 113 13.38 -25.47 -8.88
C TRP A 113 13.89 -24.49 -9.92
N ILE A 114 13.01 -23.59 -10.36
CA ILE A 114 13.29 -22.57 -11.35
C ILE A 114 13.06 -21.22 -10.69
N SER A 115 14.06 -20.33 -10.78
CA SER A 115 13.91 -18.95 -10.33
C SER A 115 12.88 -18.24 -11.20
N ILE A 116 11.96 -17.54 -10.56
CA ILE A 116 10.91 -16.75 -11.20
C ILE A 116 10.90 -15.36 -10.60
N ASP A 117 10.37 -14.39 -11.33
CA ASP A 117 10.19 -13.07 -10.78
C ASP A 117 9.10 -13.06 -9.69
N ILE A 118 9.18 -12.04 -8.82
CA ILE A 118 8.29 -11.89 -7.67
C ILE A 118 6.80 -11.76 -8.09
N ARG A 119 6.51 -11.24 -9.29
CA ARG A 119 5.13 -11.12 -9.80
C ARG A 119 4.57 -12.49 -10.16
N GLU A 120 5.29 -13.27 -10.95
CA GLU A 120 4.90 -14.64 -11.29
C GLU A 120 4.69 -15.47 -10.01
N TYR A 121 5.56 -15.29 -9.02
CA TYR A 121 5.43 -15.95 -7.72
C TYR A 121 4.10 -15.60 -7.03
N TYR A 122 3.74 -14.33 -6.90
CA TYR A 122 2.49 -13.95 -6.25
C TYR A 122 1.25 -14.37 -7.04
N VAL A 123 1.28 -14.34 -8.38
CA VAL A 123 0.20 -14.87 -9.22
C VAL A 123 0.01 -16.37 -8.96
N LYS A 124 1.10 -17.13 -8.90
CA LYS A 124 1.07 -18.56 -8.61
C LYS A 124 0.66 -18.86 -7.18
N LEU A 125 1.13 -18.06 -6.23
CA LEU A 125 0.71 -18.14 -4.84
C LEU A 125 -0.80 -17.96 -4.77
N LEU A 126 -1.37 -16.93 -5.39
CA LEU A 126 -2.83 -16.75 -5.44
C LEU A 126 -3.56 -17.94 -6.07
N SER A 127 -2.99 -18.57 -7.11
CA SER A 127 -3.55 -19.80 -7.69
C SER A 127 -3.44 -21.05 -6.80
N LEU A 128 -2.55 -21.06 -5.80
CA LEU A 128 -2.46 -22.17 -4.83
C LEU A 128 -3.70 -22.31 -3.94
N GLN A 129 -4.64 -21.34 -3.97
CA GLN A 129 -5.89 -21.34 -3.20
C GLN A 129 -6.87 -22.49 -3.55
N VAL A 130 -6.49 -23.42 -4.44
CA VAL A 130 -7.34 -24.52 -4.91
C VAL A 130 -7.29 -25.76 -3.99
N LYS A 131 -7.77 -25.53 -2.77
CA LYS A 131 -8.65 -26.37 -1.96
C LYS A 131 -9.02 -25.44 -0.82
N SER A 132 -9.93 -24.51 -1.12
CA SER A 132 -10.32 -23.44 -0.21
C SER A 132 -10.46 -24.03 1.18
N PRO A 133 -9.60 -23.65 2.14
CA PRO A 133 -9.76 -24.15 3.49
C PRO A 133 -11.19 -23.87 3.91
N MET A 134 -11.77 -24.76 4.70
CA MET A 134 -13.20 -24.67 4.92
C MET A 134 -13.45 -23.45 5.81
N GLU A 135 -14.08 -22.42 5.23
CA GLU A 135 -14.55 -21.27 5.97
C GLU A 135 -15.53 -21.76 7.04
N LYS A 136 -15.26 -21.40 8.29
CA LYS A 136 -16.09 -21.75 9.43
C LYS A 136 -16.42 -20.51 10.25
N VAL A 137 -17.64 -20.51 10.75
CA VAL A 137 -18.14 -19.50 11.66
C VAL A 137 -17.90 -20.01 13.07
N LEU A 138 -17.12 -19.27 13.86
CA LEU A 138 -16.97 -19.57 15.28
C LEU A 138 -18.22 -19.07 16.03
N ASP A 139 -19.04 -19.98 16.54
CA ASP A 139 -20.11 -19.64 17.46
C ASP A 139 -19.66 -19.83 18.91
N ILE A 140 -19.38 -18.72 19.61
CA ILE A 140 -18.87 -18.76 20.99
C ILE A 140 -19.93 -19.18 22.02
N ALA A 141 -21.22 -19.24 21.62
CA ALA A 141 -22.30 -19.75 22.47
C ALA A 141 -22.41 -21.28 22.43
N LYS A 142 -21.79 -21.94 21.44
CA LYS A 142 -21.76 -23.40 21.28
C LYS A 142 -20.45 -23.98 21.80
N ASP A 143 -20.54 -25.12 22.48
CA ASP A 143 -19.37 -25.75 23.11
C ASP A 143 -18.58 -26.65 22.13
N ASP A 144 -19.24 -27.18 21.10
CA ASP A 144 -18.75 -28.30 20.29
C ASP A 144 -18.53 -27.96 18.80
N ASP A 145 -17.51 -27.15 18.49
CA ASP A 145 -17.08 -26.95 17.10
C ASP A 145 -15.73 -27.63 16.80
N VAL A 146 -15.80 -28.73 16.04
CA VAL A 146 -14.63 -29.51 15.59
C VAL A 146 -13.65 -28.73 14.71
N ALA A 147 -14.04 -27.55 14.20
CA ALA A 147 -13.14 -26.68 13.45
C ALA A 147 -12.22 -25.83 14.33
N PHE A 148 -12.44 -25.81 15.66
CA PHE A 148 -11.68 -24.98 16.59
C PHE A 148 -11.15 -25.80 17.77
N SER A 149 -9.88 -25.56 18.11
CA SER A 149 -9.32 -25.99 19.38
C SER A 149 -9.75 -25.04 20.50
N LYS A 150 -10.15 -25.62 21.63
CA LYS A 150 -10.62 -24.91 22.82
C LYS A 150 -9.67 -25.12 24.00
N TYR A 151 -9.26 -24.04 24.65
CA TYR A 151 -8.38 -24.07 25.83
C TYR A 151 -8.98 -23.25 26.97
N PHE A 152 -8.97 -23.79 28.19
CA PHE A 152 -9.46 -23.13 29.39
C PHE A 152 -8.27 -22.69 30.25
N ALA A 153 -8.15 -21.39 30.51
CA ALA A 153 -7.19 -20.88 31.46
C ALA A 153 -7.68 -21.10 32.88
N VAL A 154 -6.90 -21.84 33.67
CA VAL A 154 -7.20 -22.15 35.07
C VAL A 154 -6.77 -21.02 36.01
N THR A 155 -5.83 -20.18 35.57
CA THR A 155 -5.29 -19.03 36.33
C THR A 155 -6.07 -17.76 36.03
N GLU A 156 -6.22 -16.89 37.03
CA GLU A 156 -6.89 -15.60 36.86
C GLU A 156 -6.11 -14.65 35.91
N PRO A 157 -6.79 -13.93 35.00
CA PRO A 157 -8.23 -14.00 34.75
C PRO A 157 -8.60 -15.30 33.99
N LYS A 158 -9.65 -15.99 34.43
CA LYS A 158 -10.16 -17.17 33.71
C LYS A 158 -10.65 -16.77 32.32
N PHE A 159 -10.27 -17.54 31.30
CA PHE A 159 -10.72 -17.32 29.92
C PHE A 159 -10.83 -18.62 29.14
N VAL A 160 -11.62 -18.55 28.07
CA VAL A 160 -11.76 -19.60 27.06
C VAL A 160 -11.11 -19.12 25.78
N LYS A 161 -10.10 -19.84 25.30
CA LYS A 161 -9.39 -19.54 24.05
C LYS A 161 -9.88 -20.45 22.94
N TYR A 162 -10.27 -19.84 21.84
CA TYR A 162 -10.62 -20.51 20.58
C TYR A 162 -9.52 -20.26 19.55
N LYS A 163 -9.09 -21.31 18.86
CA LYS A 163 -8.10 -21.22 17.77
C LYS A 163 -8.50 -22.17 16.64
N PRO A 164 -8.65 -21.69 15.39
CA PRO A 164 -8.95 -22.57 14.26
C PRO A 164 -7.92 -23.71 14.14
N ILE A 165 -8.41 -24.93 13.87
CA ILE A 165 -7.56 -26.09 13.58
C ILE A 165 -7.01 -25.96 12.15
N ASN A 166 -5.85 -26.57 11.88
CA ASN A 166 -5.25 -26.61 10.55
C ASN A 166 -6.26 -27.11 9.50
N GLY A 167 -6.34 -26.42 8.36
CA GLY A 167 -7.32 -26.69 7.31
C GLY A 167 -8.63 -25.89 7.41
N TYR A 168 -8.86 -25.19 8.53
CA TYR A 168 -9.97 -24.26 8.70
C TYR A 168 -9.47 -22.82 8.85
N PHE A 169 -10.31 -21.89 8.44
CA PHE A 169 -10.18 -20.49 8.82
C PHE A 169 -11.53 -19.94 9.24
N CYS A 170 -11.46 -18.87 10.01
CA CYS A 170 -12.64 -18.21 10.53
C CYS A 170 -12.63 -16.75 10.12
N THR A 171 -13.67 -16.38 9.41
CA THR A 171 -13.99 -15.04 8.93
C THR A 171 -15.13 -14.42 9.72
N MET A 172 -15.80 -15.18 10.59
CA MET A 172 -16.94 -14.67 11.32
C MET A 172 -17.02 -15.31 12.71
N ILE A 173 -17.16 -14.46 13.72
CA ILE A 173 -17.44 -14.88 15.09
C ILE A 173 -18.86 -14.42 15.43
N VAL A 174 -19.67 -15.33 15.94
CA VAL A 174 -21.04 -15.09 16.38
C VAL A 174 -21.22 -15.53 17.84
N ASP A 175 -22.16 -14.90 18.53
CA ASP A 175 -22.70 -15.34 19.82
C ASP A 175 -24.15 -15.76 19.55
N ASP A 176 -24.37 -17.06 19.34
CA ASP A 176 -25.61 -17.62 18.79
C ASP A 176 -25.93 -17.01 17.40
N ASN A 177 -26.90 -16.10 17.32
CA ASN A 177 -27.28 -15.44 16.06
C ASN A 177 -26.67 -14.04 15.88
N ALA A 178 -26.02 -13.48 16.91
CA ALA A 178 -25.46 -12.14 16.86
C ALA A 178 -24.04 -12.15 16.30
N VAL A 179 -23.80 -11.47 15.18
CA VAL A 179 -22.45 -11.31 14.62
C VAL A 179 -21.64 -10.38 15.51
N ILE A 180 -20.53 -10.88 16.05
CA ILE A 180 -19.58 -10.09 16.86
C ILE A 180 -18.51 -9.49 15.97
N TRP A 181 -17.94 -10.32 15.10
CA TRP A 181 -16.86 -9.93 14.21
C TRP A 181 -17.03 -10.59 12.85
N ARG A 182 -16.71 -9.85 11.80
CA ARG A 182 -16.60 -10.33 10.43
C ARG A 182 -15.29 -9.83 9.82
N SER A 183 -14.59 -10.70 9.13
CA SER A 183 -13.36 -10.40 8.41
C SER A 183 -13.61 -9.38 7.30
N ASP A 184 -12.74 -8.38 7.22
CA ASP A 184 -12.55 -7.58 6.02
C ASP A 184 -11.28 -8.01 5.28
N MET A 185 -11.35 -8.07 3.95
CA MET A 185 -10.17 -8.13 3.07
C MET A 185 -9.16 -9.24 3.40
N GLY A 186 -9.61 -10.48 3.61
CA GLY A 186 -8.71 -11.62 3.79
C GLY A 186 -8.08 -11.73 5.18
N ASN A 187 -8.50 -10.90 6.15
CA ASN A 187 -8.14 -11.13 7.55
C ASN A 187 -8.68 -12.50 8.00
N THR A 188 -7.90 -13.27 8.75
CA THR A 188 -8.41 -14.52 9.34
C THR A 188 -8.21 -14.51 10.85
N LEU A 189 -9.12 -15.16 11.56
CA LEU A 189 -8.98 -15.36 12.99
C LEU A 189 -7.73 -16.19 13.28
N VAL A 190 -6.81 -15.65 14.08
CA VAL A 190 -5.68 -16.40 14.65
C VAL A 190 -6.11 -17.05 15.95
N LYS A 191 -6.74 -16.28 16.84
CA LYS A 191 -7.31 -16.74 18.11
C LYS A 191 -8.34 -15.75 18.64
N ALA A 192 -9.27 -16.23 19.45
CA ALA A 192 -10.16 -15.39 20.25
C ALA A 192 -10.12 -15.83 21.71
N ASN A 193 -9.92 -14.91 22.66
CA ASN A 193 -10.04 -15.21 24.09
C ASN A 193 -11.31 -14.56 24.64
N LEU A 194 -12.23 -15.39 25.14
CA LEU A 194 -13.46 -14.98 25.80
C LEU A 194 -13.25 -14.98 27.31
N PHE A 195 -13.39 -13.83 27.95
CA PHE A 195 -13.26 -13.65 29.39
C PHE A 195 -14.66 -13.47 30.01
N PRO A 196 -15.19 -14.49 30.69
CA PRO A 196 -16.41 -14.35 31.47
C PRO A 196 -16.14 -13.52 32.73
N ASN A 197 -16.91 -12.44 32.95
CA ASN A 197 -16.74 -11.59 34.12
C ASN A 197 -18.10 -11.13 34.70
N ASN A 198 -18.61 -11.83 35.72
CA ASN A 198 -19.71 -11.35 36.59
C ASN A 198 -20.85 -10.59 35.87
N SER A 199 -21.40 -11.17 34.79
CA SER A 199 -22.45 -10.67 33.87
C SER A 199 -22.00 -9.94 32.60
N GLU A 200 -20.74 -9.51 32.50
CA GLU A 200 -20.16 -8.95 31.28
C GLU A 200 -19.24 -9.98 30.60
N LEU A 201 -19.26 -9.99 29.27
CA LEU A 201 -18.34 -10.80 28.47
C LEU A 201 -17.37 -9.88 27.74
N TYR A 202 -16.09 -10.20 27.80
CA TYR A 202 -15.06 -9.55 27.01
C TYR A 202 -14.49 -10.53 26.02
N LEU A 203 -14.25 -10.06 24.81
CA LEU A 203 -13.65 -10.86 23.76
C LEU A 203 -12.45 -10.09 23.23
N ASP A 204 -11.25 -10.67 23.40
CA ASP A 204 -10.12 -10.29 22.57
C ASP A 204 -10.09 -11.19 21.33
N ILE A 205 -9.73 -10.61 20.20
CA ILE A 205 -9.64 -11.30 18.92
C ILE A 205 -8.30 -10.91 18.34
N THR A 206 -7.43 -11.88 18.12
CA THR A 206 -6.23 -11.69 17.30
C THR A 206 -6.57 -12.13 15.89
N ILE A 207 -6.50 -11.20 14.95
CA ILE A 207 -6.67 -11.45 13.53
C ILE A 207 -5.33 -11.27 12.84
N SER A 208 -5.14 -11.93 11.71
CA SER A 208 -3.97 -11.73 10.86
C SER A 208 -4.43 -11.38 9.46
N ASN A 209 -3.89 -10.29 8.93
CA ASN A 209 -3.62 -10.19 7.51
C ASN A 209 -2.20 -10.72 7.27
N PHE A 210 -1.89 -11.09 6.04
CA PHE A 210 -0.66 -11.81 5.65
C PHE A 210 0.67 -11.19 6.14
N GLN A 211 0.63 -9.92 6.55
CA GLN A 211 1.79 -9.16 6.99
C GLN A 211 1.80 -8.88 8.49
N THR A 212 0.63 -8.77 9.13
CA THR A 212 0.52 -8.28 10.52
C THR A 212 -0.57 -9.00 11.32
N GLU A 213 -0.28 -9.25 12.60
CA GLU A 213 -1.32 -9.60 13.57
C GLU A 213 -1.87 -8.32 14.20
N THR A 214 -3.19 -8.20 14.27
CA THR A 214 -3.88 -7.09 14.92
C THR A 214 -4.80 -7.65 16.00
N MET A 215 -4.80 -7.02 17.18
CA MET A 215 -5.77 -7.31 18.22
C MET A 215 -6.97 -6.39 18.13
N ILE A 216 -8.15 -6.96 18.25
CA ILE A 216 -9.43 -6.26 18.34
C ILE A 216 -10.11 -6.69 19.64
N TYR A 217 -10.83 -5.76 20.27
CA TYR A 217 -11.49 -5.99 21.54
C TYR A 217 -12.97 -5.70 21.41
N TYR A 218 -13.78 -6.55 22.04
CA TYR A 218 -15.22 -6.39 22.14
C TYR A 218 -15.67 -6.58 23.57
N THR A 219 -16.78 -5.94 23.93
CA THR A 219 -17.48 -6.13 25.20
C THR A 219 -18.97 -6.34 24.93
N ARG A 220 -19.62 -7.19 25.73
CA ARG A 220 -21.07 -7.39 25.67
C ARG A 220 -21.74 -6.49 26.70
N LEU A 221 -22.56 -5.54 26.24
CA LEU A 221 -23.31 -4.59 27.08
C LEU A 221 -24.78 -4.65 26.71
N HIS A 222 -25.64 -4.80 27.71
CA HIS A 222 -27.10 -4.92 27.51
C HIS A 222 -27.48 -5.97 26.45
N GLY A 223 -26.72 -7.08 26.41
CA GLY A 223 -26.93 -8.17 25.47
C GLY A 223 -26.34 -7.96 24.07
N LYS A 224 -25.83 -6.76 23.73
CA LYS A 224 -25.21 -6.45 22.43
C LYS A 224 -23.69 -6.42 22.53
N TRP A 225 -23.01 -6.91 21.49
CA TRP A 225 -21.55 -6.82 21.38
C TRP A 225 -21.13 -5.49 20.77
N ILE A 226 -20.14 -4.86 21.37
CA ILE A 226 -19.62 -3.55 20.96
C ILE A 226 -18.10 -3.62 20.92
N LYS A 227 -17.50 -3.21 19.79
CA LYS A 227 -16.05 -3.08 19.65
C LYS A 227 -15.53 -1.92 20.50
N ILE A 228 -14.45 -2.14 21.24
CA ILE A 228 -13.80 -1.14 22.09
C ILE A 228 -12.32 -1.01 21.74
N ASP A 229 -11.71 0.14 22.06
CA ASP A 229 -10.28 0.31 21.87
C ASP A 229 -9.46 -0.44 22.95
N GLU A 230 -8.17 -0.61 22.70
CA GLU A 230 -7.26 -1.31 23.61
C GLU A 230 -7.16 -0.64 24.99
N LYS A 231 -7.21 0.69 25.04
CA LYS A 231 -7.06 1.45 26.28
C LYS A 231 -8.28 1.25 27.18
N LEU A 232 -9.47 1.27 26.60
CA LEU A 232 -10.72 0.94 27.27
C LEU A 232 -10.72 -0.54 27.66
N TYR A 233 -10.34 -1.46 26.78
CA TYR A 233 -10.21 -2.88 27.11
C TYR A 233 -9.29 -3.09 28.32
N ARG A 234 -8.06 -2.57 28.28
CA ARG A 234 -7.08 -2.68 29.37
C ARG A 234 -7.60 -2.09 30.69
N ARG A 235 -8.34 -0.97 30.63
CA ARG A 235 -8.99 -0.39 31.81
C ARG A 235 -10.08 -1.32 32.33
N MET A 236 -10.96 -1.81 31.46
CA MET A 236 -12.09 -2.67 31.81
C MET A 236 -11.61 -4.00 32.39
N THR A 237 -10.57 -4.61 31.83
CA THR A 237 -9.99 -5.86 32.36
C THR A 237 -9.29 -5.69 33.72
N LYS A 238 -8.92 -4.46 34.10
CA LYS A 238 -8.21 -4.17 35.36
C LYS A 238 -9.07 -3.48 36.42
N ALA A 239 -10.09 -2.73 36.02
CA ALA A 239 -10.90 -1.88 36.91
C ALA A 239 -12.00 -2.67 37.62
N PRO A 240 -12.47 -2.28 38.81
CA PRO A 240 -13.66 -2.83 39.44
C PRO A 240 -14.93 -2.56 38.61
N SER A 241 -15.95 -3.44 38.69
CA SER A 241 -17.14 -3.44 37.83
C SER A 241 -17.98 -2.15 37.85
N ARG A 242 -17.98 -1.36 38.93
CA ARG A 242 -18.92 -0.23 39.13
C ARG A 242 -18.65 1.04 38.30
N TYR A 243 -17.49 1.18 37.65
CA TYR A 243 -17.11 2.41 36.93
C TYR A 243 -17.31 2.36 35.41
N ARG A 244 -17.78 1.23 34.89
CA ARG A 244 -17.58 0.84 33.49
C ARG A 244 -18.61 1.39 32.51
N GLU A 245 -19.89 1.37 32.88
CA GLU A 245 -21.01 1.71 31.98
C GLU A 245 -20.96 3.17 31.47
N LYS A 246 -20.55 4.11 32.33
CA LYS A 246 -20.45 5.53 31.99
C LYS A 246 -19.35 5.84 30.98
N GLU A 247 -18.26 5.06 30.94
CA GLU A 247 -17.16 5.29 30.00
C GLU A 247 -17.50 4.84 28.57
N ILE A 248 -18.36 3.85 28.40
CA ILE A 248 -18.68 3.30 27.08
C ILE A 248 -19.67 4.21 26.34
N SER A 249 -20.66 4.78 27.04
CA SER A 249 -21.64 5.69 26.42
C SER A 249 -21.01 6.95 25.80
N THR A 250 -19.89 7.42 26.35
CA THR A 250 -19.16 8.59 25.84
C THR A 250 -18.32 8.29 24.60
N PHE A 251 -18.04 7.02 24.31
CA PHE A 251 -17.14 6.63 23.23
C PHE A 251 -17.84 6.47 21.86
N LEU A 252 -19.14 6.16 21.86
CA LEU A 252 -19.86 5.75 20.65
C LEU A 252 -20.53 6.88 19.87
N LEU A 253 -20.71 8.06 20.47
CA LEU A 253 -21.38 9.18 19.82
C LEU A 253 -20.42 10.35 19.63
N PRO A 254 -20.44 11.02 18.45
CA PRO A 254 -19.76 12.28 18.29
C PRO A 254 -20.24 13.23 19.40
N THR A 255 -19.32 13.61 20.25
CA THR A 255 -19.57 14.65 21.23
C THR A 255 -19.51 16.00 20.54
N ALA A 256 -20.12 17.03 21.13
CA ALA A 256 -20.00 18.41 20.64
C ALA A 256 -18.55 18.93 20.54
N ARG A 257 -17.56 18.15 21.00
CA ARG A 257 -16.13 18.46 20.95
C ARG A 257 -15.41 17.83 19.75
N ASP A 258 -16.03 16.89 19.06
CA ASP A 258 -15.38 16.17 17.97
C ASP A 258 -15.28 17.02 16.70
N LYS A 259 -14.10 16.98 16.06
CA LYS A 259 -13.82 17.75 14.86
C LYS A 259 -14.31 16.98 13.63
N LEU A 260 -15.27 17.54 12.91
CA LEU A 260 -15.71 17.01 11.61
C LEU A 260 -14.74 17.44 10.51
N ILE A 261 -14.29 16.51 9.67
CA ILE A 261 -13.39 16.80 8.56
C ILE A 261 -13.91 16.22 7.24
N ASN A 262 -13.66 16.97 6.16
CA ASN A 262 -13.73 16.45 4.80
C ASN A 262 -12.31 16.06 4.40
N LEU A 263 -12.11 14.78 4.06
CA LEU A 263 -10.83 14.24 3.61
C LEU A 263 -10.76 14.29 2.08
N ASP A 264 -9.76 14.95 1.54
CA ASP A 264 -9.38 14.87 0.12
C ASP A 264 -8.17 13.94 -0.03
N VAL A 265 -8.36 12.77 -0.65
CA VAL A 265 -7.32 11.72 -0.70
C VAL A 265 -6.06 12.14 -1.48
N VAL A 266 -6.15 13.19 -2.31
CA VAL A 266 -5.00 13.74 -3.04
C VAL A 266 -4.40 14.91 -2.27
N ARG A 267 -5.22 15.89 -1.88
CA ARG A 267 -4.70 17.13 -1.26
C ARG A 267 -4.24 16.94 0.18
N ASP A 268 -4.88 16.04 0.92
CA ASP A 268 -4.68 15.92 2.37
C ASP A 268 -3.63 14.88 2.76
N MET A 269 -3.05 14.20 1.77
CA MET A 269 -2.01 13.16 1.94
C MET A 269 -0.86 13.60 2.85
N TYR A 270 -0.48 14.88 2.80
CA TYR A 270 0.62 15.45 3.57
C TYR A 270 0.19 16.55 4.56
N GLN A 271 -1.11 16.78 4.74
CA GLN A 271 -1.62 17.90 5.56
C GLN A 271 -1.88 17.52 7.03
N GLY A 272 -1.69 16.25 7.41
CA GLY A 272 -1.92 15.80 8.78
C GLY A 272 -3.38 15.90 9.24
N LYS A 273 -4.34 15.89 8.31
CA LYS A 273 -5.78 15.83 8.66
C LYS A 273 -6.21 14.44 9.15
N ALA A 274 -5.48 13.41 8.74
CA ALA A 274 -5.65 12.02 9.10
C ALA A 274 -4.27 11.40 9.35
N ASP A 275 -4.20 10.36 10.18
CA ASP A 275 -3.00 9.52 10.25
C ASP A 275 -2.89 8.76 8.93
N THR A 276 -1.75 8.91 8.25
CA THR A 276 -1.57 8.50 6.86
C THR A 276 -0.43 7.51 6.75
N LYS A 277 -0.66 6.38 6.09
CA LYS A 277 0.33 5.32 5.88
C LYS A 277 0.41 4.92 4.42
N PHE A 278 1.63 4.80 3.90
CA PHE A 278 1.89 4.26 2.57
C PHE A 278 2.14 2.76 2.68
N ILE A 279 1.41 1.97 1.88
CA ILE A 279 1.52 0.52 1.83
C ILE A 279 1.50 0.04 0.38
N TYR A 280 1.97 -1.19 0.15
CA TYR A 280 1.81 -1.89 -1.12
C TYR A 280 0.76 -2.99 -0.95
N ASP A 281 -0.45 -2.74 -1.45
CA ASP A 281 -1.59 -3.64 -1.29
C ASP A 281 -1.67 -4.59 -2.50
N LEU A 282 -1.13 -5.81 -2.36
CA LEU A 282 -0.82 -6.72 -3.49
C LEU A 282 0.05 -6.03 -4.55
N ALA A 283 1.22 -5.51 -4.15
CA ALA A 283 2.13 -4.73 -5.01
C ALA A 283 1.58 -3.39 -5.54
N LEU A 284 0.31 -3.03 -5.31
CA LEU A 284 -0.25 -1.74 -5.73
C LEU A 284 0.05 -0.63 -4.69
N PRO A 285 0.72 0.48 -5.08
CA PRO A 285 0.88 1.66 -4.23
C PRO A 285 -0.47 2.11 -3.69
N SER A 286 -0.58 2.15 -2.37
CA SER A 286 -1.81 2.47 -1.67
C SER A 286 -1.55 3.40 -0.49
N THR A 287 -2.45 4.34 -0.28
CA THR A 287 -2.42 5.25 0.87
C THR A 287 -3.60 4.93 1.77
N VAL A 288 -3.32 4.65 3.04
CA VAL A 288 -4.31 4.39 4.08
C VAL A 288 -4.43 5.60 4.98
N PHE A 289 -5.67 6.07 5.16
CA PHE A 289 -6.02 7.18 6.04
C PHE A 289 -6.84 6.67 7.22
N TYR A 290 -6.41 7.01 8.42
CA TYR A 290 -7.14 6.79 9.66
C TYR A 290 -7.57 8.14 10.26
N PRO A 291 -8.84 8.29 10.67
CA PRO A 291 -9.24 9.48 11.43
C PRO A 291 -8.38 9.63 12.68
N LEU A 292 -7.93 10.86 12.96
CA LEU A 292 -7.23 11.18 14.21
C LEU A 292 -8.16 11.02 15.41
N GLU A 293 -7.57 10.97 16.61
CA GLU A 293 -8.35 10.99 17.86
C GLU A 293 -9.27 12.23 17.90
N ASN A 294 -10.53 12.03 18.32
CA ASN A 294 -11.56 13.07 18.36
C ASN A 294 -11.87 13.73 16.99
N THR A 295 -11.58 13.05 15.89
CA THR A 295 -11.85 13.52 14.53
C THR A 295 -12.74 12.54 13.77
N PHE A 296 -13.67 13.07 12.98
CA PHE A 296 -14.64 12.28 12.19
C PHE A 296 -14.58 12.69 10.73
N ILE A 297 -14.22 11.74 9.85
CA ILE A 297 -14.30 11.95 8.40
C ILE A 297 -15.76 11.82 7.99
N THR A 298 -16.36 12.93 7.57
CA THR A 298 -17.77 13.03 7.15
C THR A 298 -17.93 13.02 5.63
N GLN A 299 -16.85 13.26 4.90
CA GLN A 299 -16.80 13.23 3.45
C GLN A 299 -15.41 12.78 2.98
N VAL A 300 -15.37 11.97 1.94
CA VAL A 300 -14.14 11.61 1.21
C VAL A 300 -14.26 12.15 -0.20
N SER A 301 -13.22 12.82 -0.66
CA SER A 301 -13.14 13.46 -1.97
C SER A 301 -11.81 13.17 -2.65
N ASP A 302 -11.79 13.31 -3.97
CA ASP A 302 -10.60 13.21 -4.82
C ASP A 302 -10.47 14.51 -5.61
N ASN A 303 -9.49 15.34 -5.22
CA ASN A 303 -9.24 16.68 -5.77
C ASN A 303 -10.52 17.54 -5.82
N GLY A 304 -11.25 17.58 -4.72
CA GLY A 304 -12.52 18.29 -4.55
C GLY A 304 -13.77 17.56 -5.05
N THR A 305 -13.64 16.48 -5.83
CA THR A 305 -14.79 15.68 -6.28
C THR A 305 -15.24 14.76 -5.16
N CYS A 306 -16.48 14.89 -4.69
CA CYS A 306 -17.03 14.04 -3.64
C CYS A 306 -17.14 12.58 -4.12
N VAL A 307 -16.48 11.65 -3.42
CA VAL A 307 -16.54 10.20 -3.70
C VAL A 307 -17.54 9.54 -2.76
N TRP A 308 -17.47 9.88 -1.47
CA TRP A 308 -18.35 9.36 -0.43
C TRP A 308 -18.71 10.46 0.56
N LYS A 309 -19.94 10.38 1.07
CA LYS A 309 -20.45 11.30 2.09
C LYS A 309 -21.24 10.51 3.12
N GLN A 310 -20.95 10.80 4.38
CA GLN A 310 -21.56 10.16 5.54
C GLN A 310 -23.09 10.18 5.47
N LYS A 311 -23.71 9.05 5.78
CA LYS A 311 -25.15 8.89 5.99
C LYS A 311 -25.42 8.23 7.35
N ASN A 312 -26.59 8.51 7.94
CA ASN A 312 -27.11 7.78 9.11
C ASN A 312 -26.15 7.73 10.32
N ASN A 313 -25.43 8.82 10.60
CA ASN A 313 -24.45 8.91 11.69
C ASN A 313 -23.33 7.85 11.63
N GLU A 314 -23.03 7.30 10.45
CA GLU A 314 -21.93 6.35 10.31
C GLU A 314 -20.57 7.02 10.55
N ARG A 315 -19.65 6.34 11.21
CA ARG A 315 -18.29 6.81 11.45
C ARG A 315 -17.35 6.15 10.46
N CYS A 316 -16.65 6.94 9.66
CA CYS A 316 -15.54 6.42 8.85
C CYS A 316 -14.42 5.92 9.77
N LEU A 317 -14.00 4.67 9.58
CA LEU A 317 -12.93 4.00 10.33
C LEU A 317 -11.59 4.08 9.61
N LYS A 318 -11.60 3.89 8.28
CA LYS A 318 -10.43 4.00 7.42
C LYS A 318 -10.83 4.26 5.97
N VAL A 319 -9.94 4.90 5.23
CA VAL A 319 -10.01 5.06 3.78
C VAL A 319 -8.73 4.49 3.19
N ILE A 320 -8.84 3.64 2.17
CA ILE A 320 -7.71 3.15 1.38
C ILE A 320 -7.88 3.70 -0.04
N SER A 321 -6.92 4.49 -0.48
CA SER A 321 -6.79 4.97 -1.85
C SER A 321 -5.74 4.12 -2.54
N ILE A 322 -6.14 3.34 -3.54
CA ILE A 322 -5.23 2.56 -4.37
C ILE A 322 -4.98 3.38 -5.63
N SER A 323 -3.75 3.81 -5.80
CA SER A 323 -3.35 4.72 -6.87
C SER A 323 -2.59 3.96 -7.95
N MET A 324 -2.89 4.29 -9.20
CA MET A 324 -1.99 3.97 -10.30
C MET A 324 -1.37 5.27 -10.76
N ARG A 325 -0.04 5.37 -10.65
CA ARG A 325 0.71 6.57 -11.07
C ARG A 325 0.23 7.84 -10.36
N ILE A 326 0.21 7.80 -9.02
CA ILE A 326 -0.12 8.93 -8.13
C ILE A 326 -1.62 9.33 -8.13
N ILE A 327 -2.40 8.94 -9.13
CA ILE A 327 -3.84 9.23 -9.21
C ILE A 327 -4.64 8.08 -8.57
N PRO A 328 -5.55 8.35 -7.62
CA PRO A 328 -6.45 7.33 -7.10
C PRO A 328 -7.29 6.72 -8.21
N HIS A 329 -7.25 5.39 -8.35
CA HIS A 329 -8.10 4.65 -9.28
C HIS A 329 -9.18 3.86 -8.57
N LEU A 330 -8.88 3.37 -7.37
CA LEU A 330 -9.83 2.68 -6.51
C LEU A 330 -9.83 3.32 -5.13
N ILE A 331 -11.01 3.44 -4.53
CA ILE A 331 -11.17 3.86 -3.14
C ILE A 331 -11.99 2.80 -2.42
N TYR A 332 -11.48 2.37 -1.27
CA TYR A 332 -12.19 1.54 -0.31
C TYR A 332 -12.38 2.32 0.99
N ILE A 333 -13.61 2.40 1.47
CA ILE A 333 -13.96 3.11 2.70
C ILE A 333 -14.65 2.12 3.64
N ARG A 334 -14.16 2.02 4.87
CA ARG A 334 -14.81 1.26 5.93
C ARG A 334 -15.45 2.22 6.91
N THR A 335 -16.73 2.07 7.17
CA THR A 335 -17.50 2.86 8.14
C THR A 335 -18.11 1.95 9.20
N LYS A 336 -18.69 2.57 10.23
CA LYS A 336 -19.41 1.90 11.31
C LYS A 336 -20.64 2.69 11.70
N ASN A 337 -21.82 2.08 11.75
CA ASN A 337 -23.05 2.77 12.18
C ASN A 337 -23.17 2.79 13.72
N ILE A 338 -24.26 3.37 14.23
CA ILE A 338 -24.58 3.42 15.67
C ILE A 338 -24.90 2.05 16.28
N ASP A 339 -25.36 1.11 15.45
CA ASP A 339 -25.67 -0.27 15.83
C ASP A 339 -24.42 -1.18 15.84
N ASP A 340 -23.24 -0.59 15.65
CA ASP A 340 -21.94 -1.25 15.59
C ASP A 340 -21.72 -2.07 14.31
N ASP A 341 -22.62 -2.01 13.32
CA ASP A 341 -22.43 -2.66 12.03
C ASP A 341 -21.38 -1.91 11.21
N GLU A 342 -20.40 -2.66 10.72
CA GLU A 342 -19.39 -2.14 9.81
C GLU A 342 -19.87 -2.24 8.36
N ILE A 343 -19.81 -1.13 7.63
CA ILE A 343 -20.21 -1.05 6.23
C ILE A 343 -18.96 -0.75 5.40
N SER A 344 -18.82 -1.44 4.26
CA SER A 344 -17.72 -1.24 3.33
C SER A 344 -18.24 -0.67 2.03
N TYR A 345 -17.62 0.41 1.57
CA TYR A 345 -17.92 1.05 0.29
C TYR A 345 -16.72 0.93 -0.63
N PHE A 346 -16.99 0.62 -1.90
CA PHE A 346 -15.98 0.45 -2.93
C PHE A 346 -16.30 1.37 -4.09
N TYR A 347 -15.28 2.06 -4.59
CA TYR A 347 -15.40 3.01 -5.67
C TYR A 347 -14.29 2.81 -6.70
N CYS A 348 -14.60 2.99 -7.97
CA CYS A 348 -13.62 3.07 -9.05
C CYS A 348 -13.75 4.36 -9.85
N LYS A 349 -12.62 4.89 -10.30
CA LYS A 349 -12.55 6.09 -11.14
C LYS A 349 -12.44 5.69 -12.60
N ARG A 350 -13.40 6.10 -13.43
CA ARG A 350 -13.37 5.92 -14.89
C ARG A 350 -13.64 7.26 -15.56
N ARG A 351 -12.75 7.69 -16.46
CA ARG A 351 -12.86 8.98 -17.18
C ARG A 351 -13.11 10.18 -16.24
N ASN A 352 -12.36 10.25 -15.13
CA ASN A 352 -12.49 11.26 -14.07
C ASN A 352 -13.82 11.29 -13.31
N VAL A 353 -14.67 10.27 -13.46
CA VAL A 353 -15.91 10.12 -12.70
C VAL A 353 -15.79 8.92 -11.76
N TRP A 354 -16.26 9.09 -10.52
CA TRP A 354 -16.28 8.03 -9.52
C TRP A 354 -17.59 7.25 -9.59
N TYR A 355 -17.47 5.92 -9.59
CA TYR A 355 -18.58 4.98 -9.59
C TYR A 355 -18.52 4.10 -8.35
N SER A 356 -19.64 3.92 -7.66
CA SER A 356 -19.75 2.88 -6.64
C SER A 356 -19.84 1.53 -7.32
N ILE A 357 -19.09 0.55 -6.80
CA ILE A 357 -19.02 -0.82 -7.31
C ILE A 357 -19.16 -1.80 -6.14
N ASP A 358 -19.48 -3.06 -6.45
CA ASP A 358 -19.47 -4.15 -5.48
C ASP A 358 -18.04 -4.66 -5.19
N ILE A 359 -17.90 -5.49 -4.16
CA ILE A 359 -16.61 -6.02 -3.70
C ILE A 359 -15.94 -6.94 -4.73
N ASP A 360 -16.71 -7.71 -5.50
CA ASP A 360 -16.16 -8.65 -6.46
C ASP A 360 -15.66 -7.91 -7.69
N THR A 361 -16.40 -6.91 -8.16
CA THR A 361 -15.93 -5.96 -9.18
C THR A 361 -14.67 -5.21 -8.71
N PHE A 362 -14.62 -4.78 -7.44
CA PHE A 362 -13.43 -4.12 -6.90
C PHE A 362 -12.22 -5.05 -6.92
N ARG A 363 -12.37 -6.30 -6.48
CA ARG A 363 -11.31 -7.32 -6.51
C ARG A 363 -10.86 -7.64 -7.92
N GLN A 364 -11.79 -7.80 -8.86
CA GLN A 364 -11.48 -8.07 -10.26
C GLN A 364 -10.74 -6.91 -10.91
N ILE A 365 -11.20 -5.66 -10.74
CA ILE A 365 -10.46 -4.50 -11.25
C ILE A 365 -9.07 -4.49 -10.64
N ARG A 366 -8.96 -4.67 -9.32
CA ARG A 366 -7.68 -4.71 -8.63
C ARG A 366 -6.72 -5.80 -9.15
N LEU A 367 -7.23 -6.99 -9.47
CA LEU A 367 -6.46 -8.08 -10.08
C LEU A 367 -6.11 -7.78 -11.54
N ASN A 368 -7.04 -7.23 -12.32
CA ASN A 368 -6.80 -6.84 -13.70
C ASN A 368 -5.79 -5.71 -13.78
N GLU A 369 -5.80 -4.78 -12.82
CA GLU A 369 -4.76 -3.75 -12.73
C GLU A 369 -3.41 -4.42 -12.49
N LEU A 370 -3.31 -5.44 -11.63
CA LEU A 370 -2.10 -6.24 -11.44
C LEU A 370 -1.62 -6.93 -12.72
N GLU A 371 -2.55 -7.44 -13.54
CA GLU A 371 -2.21 -8.04 -14.84
C GLU A 371 -1.81 -6.97 -15.88
N GLY A 372 -2.42 -5.79 -15.81
CA GLY A 372 -2.13 -4.61 -16.63
C GLY A 372 -0.95 -3.76 -16.14
N TRP A 373 -0.26 -4.20 -15.08
CA TRP A 373 0.82 -3.43 -14.48
C TRP A 373 1.87 -3.08 -15.53
N PRO A 374 2.42 -1.86 -15.43
CA PRO A 374 3.36 -1.38 -16.41
C PRO A 374 4.50 -2.38 -16.63
N LYS A 375 4.79 -2.66 -17.90
CA LYS A 375 5.96 -3.46 -18.27
C LYS A 375 7.19 -2.62 -17.95
N TYR A 376 8.14 -3.21 -17.24
CA TYR A 376 9.43 -2.58 -17.06
C TYR A 376 10.11 -2.42 -18.41
N VAL A 377 10.62 -1.23 -18.67
CA VAL A 377 11.31 -0.92 -19.91
C VAL A 377 12.69 -0.38 -19.61
N VAL A 378 13.64 -0.88 -20.39
CA VAL A 378 14.95 -0.28 -20.53
C VAL A 378 14.80 0.90 -21.49
N LEU A 379 15.10 2.10 -21.03
CA LEU A 379 15.17 3.29 -21.87
C LEU A 379 16.61 3.44 -22.37
N ASP A 380 16.82 3.33 -23.68
CA ASP A 380 18.13 3.52 -24.30
C ASP A 380 18.25 4.93 -24.90
N VAL A 381 18.94 5.82 -24.21
CA VAL A 381 19.16 7.21 -24.64
C VAL A 381 20.13 7.32 -25.83
N SER A 382 20.86 6.27 -26.19
CA SER A 382 21.72 6.25 -27.39
C SER A 382 20.92 6.02 -28.68
N SER A 383 19.80 5.32 -28.55
CA SER A 383 18.97 4.84 -29.66
C SER A 383 17.94 5.87 -30.13
N LEU A 384 18.01 7.09 -29.61
CA LEU A 384 17.05 8.15 -29.86
C LEU A 384 17.14 8.63 -31.30
N ASP A 385 16.31 8.04 -32.16
CA ASP A 385 16.12 8.52 -33.52
C ASP A 385 15.42 9.90 -33.47
N PRO A 386 16.08 10.98 -33.94
CA PRO A 386 15.47 12.31 -34.02
C PRO A 386 14.18 12.33 -34.86
N SER A 387 13.94 11.31 -35.69
CA SER A 387 12.75 11.19 -36.52
C SER A 387 11.49 10.76 -35.74
N SER A 388 11.64 10.20 -34.53
CA SER A 388 10.54 9.76 -33.66
C SER A 388 10.00 10.85 -32.72
N VAL A 389 10.40 12.11 -32.95
CA VAL A 389 10.13 13.25 -32.07
C VAL A 389 8.82 13.94 -32.45
N MET A 390 7.89 14.06 -31.49
CA MET A 390 6.78 15.01 -31.58
C MET A 390 7.33 16.43 -31.42
N LEU A 391 7.38 17.21 -32.50
CA LEU A 391 7.75 18.63 -32.43
C LEU A 391 6.60 19.42 -31.78
N ALA A 392 6.81 19.89 -30.55
CA ALA A 392 5.92 20.86 -29.92
C ALA A 392 6.01 22.19 -30.69
N GLN A 393 5.05 22.47 -31.57
CA GLN A 393 4.97 23.77 -32.24
C GLN A 393 4.61 24.85 -31.20
N ASN A 394 5.58 25.69 -30.86
CA ASN A 394 5.42 26.89 -30.05
C ASN A 394 4.40 27.85 -30.71
N GLN A 395 3.12 27.72 -30.37
CA GLN A 395 2.11 28.75 -30.64
C GLN A 395 1.59 29.31 -29.31
N GLY A 396 2.25 30.36 -28.81
CA GLY A 396 1.74 31.21 -27.74
C GLY A 396 2.71 31.38 -26.56
N ARG A 397 3.13 32.63 -26.29
CA ARG A 397 4.02 33.00 -25.17
C ARG A 397 3.49 32.49 -23.82
N ALA A 398 4.12 31.46 -23.26
CA ALA A 398 4.03 31.16 -21.84
C ALA A 398 4.85 32.20 -21.04
N LYS A 399 4.27 32.73 -19.96
CA LYS A 399 5.02 33.51 -18.95
C LYS A 399 5.99 32.58 -18.21
N PRO A 400 7.15 33.07 -17.73
CA PRO A 400 8.06 32.25 -16.93
C PRO A 400 7.36 31.77 -15.65
N ILE A 401 7.43 30.45 -15.42
CA ILE A 401 6.90 29.76 -14.25
C ILE A 401 7.92 29.91 -13.11
N ASP A 402 7.42 30.16 -11.89
CA ASP A 402 8.19 30.20 -10.65
C ASP A 402 8.78 28.80 -10.34
N PRO A 403 10.09 28.66 -10.13
CA PRO A 403 10.74 27.36 -9.86
C PRO A 403 10.29 26.67 -8.56
N ASN A 404 9.45 27.29 -7.72
CA ASN A 404 8.93 26.68 -6.49
C ASN A 404 7.53 26.05 -6.59
N LEU A 405 6.92 25.96 -7.79
CA LEU A 405 5.63 25.26 -7.98
C LEU A 405 5.81 23.92 -8.70
N TYR A 406 5.94 22.84 -7.93
CA TYR A 406 5.83 21.48 -8.48
C TYR A 406 4.37 21.01 -8.49
N TYR A 407 3.97 20.47 -9.65
CA TYR A 407 2.67 19.91 -10.04
C TYR A 407 1.55 20.89 -10.45
N LEU A 408 1.55 21.22 -11.75
CA LEU A 408 0.32 21.47 -12.49
C LEU A 408 0.43 20.82 -13.88
N MET A 409 -0.16 19.64 -14.06
CA MET A 409 -0.45 19.15 -15.41
C MET A 409 -1.59 20.01 -15.97
N ILE A 410 -1.31 20.77 -17.03
CA ILE A 410 -2.32 21.57 -17.72
C ILE A 410 -3.17 20.63 -18.58
N TYR A 411 -4.43 20.43 -18.19
CA TYR A 411 -5.45 19.93 -19.11
C TYR A 411 -6.11 21.14 -19.79
N ASP A 412 -6.13 21.14 -21.12
CA ASP A 412 -6.92 22.06 -21.91
C ASP A 412 -8.41 21.87 -21.57
N THR A 413 -9.03 22.91 -21.02
CA THR A 413 -10.46 22.98 -20.72
C THR A 413 -11.11 24.02 -21.62
N THR A 414 -11.04 23.81 -22.93
CA THR A 414 -11.85 24.59 -23.87
C THR A 414 -13.22 23.89 -24.06
N PRO A 415 -14.34 24.49 -23.66
CA PRO A 415 -15.65 23.97 -24.02
C PRO A 415 -15.95 24.31 -25.49
N GLN A 416 -16.21 23.29 -26.31
CA GLN A 416 -16.83 23.52 -27.61
C GLN A 416 -18.30 23.90 -27.40
N ILE A 417 -18.61 25.17 -27.64
CA ILE A 417 -19.97 25.69 -27.82
C ILE A 417 -20.26 25.71 -29.32
N ASN A 418 -21.34 25.02 -29.72
CA ASN A 418 -22.25 25.20 -30.87
C ASN A 418 -22.93 23.83 -31.10
N GLU A 419 -24.23 23.65 -31.32
CA GLU A 419 -25.36 24.53 -31.62
C GLU A 419 -26.65 23.79 -31.22
N LEU A 420 -27.60 24.52 -30.65
CA LEU A 420 -29.01 24.15 -30.53
C LEU A 420 -29.66 24.07 -31.91
N LYS A 421 -30.43 23.01 -32.16
CA LYS A 421 -31.67 23.07 -32.98
C LYS A 421 -32.75 22.16 -32.40
N ASP A 422 -33.73 22.82 -31.80
CA ASP A 422 -35.18 22.61 -31.87
C ASP A 422 -35.71 21.20 -32.22
N SER A 423 -36.48 20.64 -31.29
CA SER A 423 -37.89 20.36 -31.59
C SER A 423 -38.69 20.23 -30.29
N ASP A 424 -39.46 21.27 -30.02
CA ASP A 424 -40.68 21.20 -29.23
C ASP A 424 -41.63 20.17 -29.85
N LYS A 425 -42.27 19.37 -28.99
CA LYS A 425 -43.67 19.00 -29.16
C LYS A 425 -44.26 18.56 -27.83
N ASP A 426 -45.13 19.44 -27.37
CA ASP A 426 -46.21 19.27 -26.40
C ASP A 426 -46.88 17.89 -26.48
N LYS A 427 -47.26 17.36 -25.31
CA LYS A 427 -48.67 17.06 -25.06
C LYS A 427 -48.94 16.84 -23.57
N ASP A 428 -49.95 17.59 -23.15
CA ASP A 428 -50.55 17.72 -21.85
C ASP A 428 -51.36 16.47 -21.42
N ASP A 429 -51.59 16.44 -20.10
CA ASP A 429 -52.78 16.01 -19.36
C ASP A 429 -53.37 14.60 -19.56
N GLU A 430 -53.47 13.84 -18.47
CA GLU A 430 -54.78 13.65 -17.80
C GLU A 430 -54.66 12.93 -16.44
N GLU A 431 -55.63 13.27 -15.61
CA GLU A 431 -55.84 12.99 -14.19
C GLU A 431 -56.24 11.53 -13.84
N GLU A 432 -56.05 11.24 -12.55
CA GLU A 432 -56.85 10.42 -11.63
C GLU A 432 -57.61 9.17 -12.14
N THR A 433 -57.39 8.04 -11.45
CA THR A 433 -58.33 7.45 -10.47
C THR A 433 -58.00 5.96 -10.22
N GLY A 434 -58.37 5.46 -9.03
CA GLY A 434 -59.00 4.13 -8.98
C GLY A 434 -58.21 2.97 -8.35
N GLU A 435 -58.21 2.98 -7.02
CA GLU A 435 -58.35 1.86 -6.09
C GLU A 435 -58.85 0.46 -6.60
N GLN A 436 -58.39 -0.57 -5.86
CA GLN A 436 -59.00 -1.89 -5.57
C GLN A 436 -58.81 -3.08 -6.54
N GLY A 437 -57.95 -4.02 -6.11
CA GLY A 437 -58.41 -5.30 -5.55
C GLY A 437 -58.55 -6.52 -6.50
N PRO A 438 -58.15 -7.75 -6.09
CA PRO A 438 -57.88 -8.86 -7.00
C PRO A 438 -58.97 -9.94 -7.06
N LYS A 439 -59.01 -10.70 -8.16
CA LYS A 439 -59.65 -12.03 -8.41
C LYS A 439 -59.31 -12.40 -9.88
N SER A 440 -59.17 -13.62 -10.35
CA SER A 440 -59.11 -14.99 -9.83
C SER A 440 -58.71 -15.87 -11.02
N GLU A 441 -58.06 -16.99 -10.73
CA GLU A 441 -58.06 -18.30 -11.42
C GLU A 441 -58.39 -18.41 -12.92
N GLY A 442 -57.52 -19.14 -13.63
CA GLY A 442 -57.82 -19.66 -14.96
C GLY A 442 -56.75 -20.59 -15.51
N ALA A 443 -56.80 -21.86 -15.11
CA ALA A 443 -56.01 -22.96 -15.64
C ALA A 443 -56.21 -23.14 -17.16
N ARG A 444 -55.14 -23.51 -17.88
CA ARG A 444 -55.26 -24.34 -19.10
C ARG A 444 -53.98 -25.12 -19.39
N LYS A 445 -54.14 -26.44 -19.39
CA LYS A 445 -53.26 -27.44 -20.00
C LYS A 445 -53.19 -27.24 -21.52
N GLY A 446 -52.07 -27.62 -22.11
CA GLY A 446 -51.92 -27.82 -23.54
C GLY A 446 -50.66 -28.62 -23.84
N ASP A 447 -50.84 -29.93 -24.00
CA ASP A 447 -49.90 -30.87 -24.61
C ASP A 447 -49.73 -30.58 -26.11
N ASN A 448 -48.58 -30.96 -26.67
CA ASN A 448 -48.23 -31.34 -28.07
C ASN A 448 -46.71 -31.17 -28.17
N ASP A 449 -45.84 -32.18 -28.27
CA ASP A 449 -45.81 -33.43 -29.05
C ASP A 449 -45.71 -33.25 -30.57
N ASN A 450 -44.69 -33.94 -31.11
CA ASN A 450 -44.27 -34.16 -32.50
C ASN A 450 -43.47 -33.09 -33.26
N GLY A 451 -42.34 -33.56 -33.80
CA GLY A 451 -41.97 -33.23 -35.18
C GLY A 451 -40.48 -33.24 -35.49
N ASP A 452 -39.91 -34.42 -35.71
CA ASP A 452 -38.70 -34.59 -36.53
C ASP A 452 -38.88 -33.92 -37.90
N LYS A 453 -37.81 -33.29 -38.40
CA LYS A 453 -37.44 -33.31 -39.83
C LYS A 453 -36.03 -32.73 -40.03
N GLU A 454 -35.19 -33.62 -40.56
CA GLU A 454 -34.04 -33.32 -41.40
C GLU A 454 -34.47 -32.42 -42.55
N ASP A 455 -33.63 -31.45 -42.92
CA ASP A 455 -33.41 -31.06 -44.31
C ASP A 455 -32.05 -30.34 -44.39
N GLU A 456 -31.17 -30.93 -45.21
CA GLU A 456 -29.99 -30.33 -45.80
C GLU A 456 -30.41 -29.17 -46.71
N GLU A 457 -29.70 -28.05 -46.68
CA GLU A 457 -29.51 -27.25 -47.90
C GLU A 457 -28.33 -26.27 -47.77
N ASP A 458 -27.58 -26.23 -48.87
CA ASP A 458 -26.35 -25.50 -49.12
C ASP A 458 -26.54 -23.97 -49.06
N GLY A 459 -25.56 -23.27 -48.48
CA GLY A 459 -25.52 -21.81 -48.40
C GLY A 459 -24.13 -21.27 -48.73
N GLU A 460 -24.06 -20.58 -49.86
CA GLU A 460 -22.91 -20.02 -50.56
C GLU A 460 -21.87 -19.25 -49.71
N GLU A 461 -20.59 -19.49 -50.04
CA GLU A 461 -19.43 -18.71 -49.60
C GLU A 461 -19.42 -17.30 -50.22
N ASP A 462 -19.84 -16.29 -49.45
CA ASP A 462 -19.54 -14.89 -49.76
C ASP A 462 -18.10 -14.53 -49.33
N LYS A 463 -17.25 -14.31 -50.32
CA LYS A 463 -15.88 -13.78 -50.16
C LYS A 463 -15.93 -12.30 -49.76
N PRO A 464 -15.33 -11.88 -48.62
CA PRO A 464 -15.11 -10.47 -48.37
C PRO A 464 -13.88 -10.00 -49.15
N SER A 465 -14.11 -8.94 -49.94
CA SER A 465 -13.12 -8.17 -50.69
C SER A 465 -11.99 -7.66 -49.81
N GLU A 466 -10.75 -7.92 -50.21
CA GLU A 466 -9.53 -7.28 -49.68
C GLU A 466 -9.55 -5.77 -49.92
N ASP A 467 -10.01 -5.01 -48.93
CA ASP A 467 -9.72 -3.59 -48.83
C ASP A 467 -8.34 -3.41 -48.19
N LYS A 468 -7.35 -3.05 -49.01
CA LYS A 468 -5.98 -2.73 -48.56
C LYS A 468 -5.98 -1.37 -47.87
N GLY A 469 -6.59 -1.30 -46.70
CA GLY A 469 -6.39 -0.23 -45.74
C GLY A 469 -4.94 -0.24 -45.28
N LYS A 470 -4.21 0.85 -45.54
CA LYS A 470 -2.90 1.11 -44.95
C LYS A 470 -3.04 1.07 -43.43
N GLN A 471 -2.63 -0.03 -42.80
CA GLN A 471 -2.36 -0.06 -41.37
C GLN A 471 -1.26 0.98 -41.11
N SER A 472 -1.63 2.07 -40.45
CA SER A 472 -0.64 3.00 -39.89
C SER A 472 0.18 2.22 -38.87
N HIS A 473 1.49 2.17 -39.08
CA HIS A 473 2.50 1.63 -38.16
C HIS A 473 2.67 2.51 -36.91
N ASP A 474 1.55 2.94 -36.33
CA ASP A 474 1.52 3.88 -35.24
C ASP A 474 1.29 3.13 -33.93
N ASN A 475 2.21 3.34 -32.99
CA ASN A 475 2.08 3.13 -31.54
C ASN A 475 2.45 1.77 -30.91
N ASP A 476 3.73 1.40 -31.00
CA ASP A 476 4.40 0.53 -29.99
C ASP A 476 5.49 1.28 -29.20
N LEU A 477 5.44 2.62 -29.21
CA LEU A 477 6.38 3.46 -28.46
C LEU A 477 6.08 3.34 -26.96
N LYS A 478 7.10 3.05 -26.16
CA LYS A 478 7.04 2.83 -24.71
C LYS A 478 7.05 4.15 -23.89
N TYR A 479 7.41 5.25 -24.54
CA TYR A 479 7.57 6.58 -23.96
C TYR A 479 7.15 7.65 -24.98
N GLU A 480 6.71 8.79 -24.45
CA GLU A 480 6.53 10.04 -25.17
C GLU A 480 7.80 10.88 -25.02
N MET A 481 8.20 11.51 -26.12
CA MET A 481 9.41 12.31 -26.20
C MET A 481 9.03 13.71 -26.68
N ILE A 482 9.38 14.72 -25.89
CA ILE A 482 9.13 16.13 -26.20
C ILE A 482 10.47 16.84 -26.34
N LYS A 483 10.74 17.41 -27.52
CA LYS A 483 11.98 18.16 -27.76
C LYS A 483 11.73 19.66 -27.68
N THR A 484 12.43 20.34 -26.77
CA THR A 484 12.35 21.78 -26.54
C THR A 484 13.75 22.39 -26.65
N GLY A 485 14.10 22.88 -27.85
CA GLY A 485 15.45 23.36 -28.13
C GLY A 485 16.47 22.22 -28.13
N ASN A 486 17.49 22.32 -27.27
CA ASN A 486 18.51 21.28 -27.08
C ASN A 486 18.08 20.19 -26.09
N LYS A 487 16.99 20.42 -25.35
CA LYS A 487 16.49 19.52 -24.33
C LYS A 487 15.51 18.52 -24.93
N THR A 488 15.57 17.29 -24.45
CA THR A 488 14.63 16.22 -24.78
C THR A 488 14.08 15.64 -23.49
N GLU A 489 12.79 15.82 -23.27
CA GLU A 489 12.06 15.31 -22.12
C GLU A 489 11.39 13.99 -22.46
N PHE A 490 11.40 13.06 -21.52
CA PHE A 490 10.85 11.73 -21.64
C PHE A 490 9.79 11.51 -20.59
N TYR A 491 8.63 11.10 -21.06
CA TYR A 491 7.49 10.73 -20.25
C TYR A 491 7.16 9.28 -20.56
N THR A 492 7.13 8.42 -19.55
CA THR A 492 6.68 7.05 -19.74
C THR A 492 5.23 7.05 -20.21
N ARG A 493 4.91 6.28 -21.26
CA ARG A 493 3.52 6.12 -21.67
C ARG A 493 2.76 5.34 -20.61
N ALA A 494 1.44 5.46 -20.67
CA ALA A 494 0.57 4.62 -19.87
C ALA A 494 0.91 3.14 -20.11
N ASN A 495 1.33 2.46 -19.03
CA ASN A 495 1.66 1.04 -18.90
C ASN A 495 3.14 0.68 -19.13
N TYR A 496 4.03 1.66 -18.96
CA TYR A 496 5.47 1.41 -18.88
C TYR A 496 6.10 2.10 -17.68
N LEU A 497 7.07 1.44 -17.06
CA LEU A 497 7.93 2.02 -16.01
C LEU A 497 9.37 1.88 -16.46
N VAL A 498 10.13 2.98 -16.41
CA VAL A 498 11.57 2.92 -16.65
C VAL A 498 12.22 2.48 -15.34
N ASN A 499 12.75 1.25 -15.31
CA ASN A 499 13.56 0.73 -14.21
C ASN A 499 15.05 0.64 -14.56
N LYS A 500 15.40 0.92 -15.83
CA LYS A 500 16.78 0.94 -16.31
C LYS A 500 16.92 1.97 -17.41
N ILE A 501 17.95 2.79 -17.32
CA ILE A 501 18.35 3.78 -18.32
C ILE A 501 19.74 3.38 -18.81
N VAL A 502 19.91 3.28 -20.12
CA VAL A 502 21.17 2.88 -20.76
C VAL A 502 21.55 3.87 -21.86
N ASP A 503 22.84 4.02 -22.12
CA ASP A 503 23.39 4.63 -23.32
C ASP A 503 24.07 3.53 -24.14
N GLY A 504 23.29 2.88 -25.00
CA GLY A 504 23.72 1.74 -25.80
C GLY A 504 23.98 0.52 -24.92
N LYS A 505 25.25 0.24 -24.63
CA LYS A 505 25.65 -0.89 -23.76
C LYS A 505 25.91 -0.46 -22.32
N GLU A 506 26.07 0.83 -22.08
CA GLU A 506 26.40 1.37 -20.78
C GLU A 506 25.12 1.57 -19.97
N THR A 507 25.09 1.11 -18.72
CA THR A 507 23.96 1.37 -17.81
C THR A 507 24.23 2.67 -17.07
N ILE A 508 23.40 3.69 -17.32
CA ILE A 508 23.47 4.98 -16.63
C ILE A 508 22.84 4.85 -15.23
N TRP A 509 21.66 4.23 -15.20
CA TRP A 509 20.90 4.02 -13.98
C TRP A 509 20.12 2.72 -14.05
N GLU A 510 20.06 2.00 -12.94
CA GLU A 510 19.21 0.82 -12.78
C GLU A 510 18.60 0.87 -11.37
N SER A 511 17.34 0.52 -11.26
CA SER A 511 16.60 0.46 -9.99
C SER A 511 17.27 -0.57 -9.07
N GLY A 512 18.20 -0.13 -8.21
CA GLY A 512 18.85 -1.00 -7.21
C GLY A 512 17.89 -1.43 -6.09
N ILE A 513 16.93 -0.57 -5.73
CA ILE A 513 15.92 -0.85 -4.71
C ILE A 513 14.67 -1.40 -5.40
N GLU A 514 14.12 -2.51 -4.90
CA GLU A 514 12.78 -2.96 -5.29
C GLU A 514 11.81 -1.78 -5.14
N ASN A 515 11.23 -1.33 -6.26
CA ASN A 515 10.25 -0.24 -6.39
C ASN A 515 10.78 1.19 -6.64
N SER A 516 12.07 1.41 -6.90
CA SER A 516 12.49 2.71 -7.45
C SER A 516 12.08 2.83 -8.92
N ILE A 517 11.34 3.88 -9.27
CA ILE A 517 10.83 4.10 -10.62
C ILE A 517 11.24 5.47 -11.15
N CYS A 518 11.73 5.53 -12.39
CA CYS A 518 12.02 6.78 -13.06
C CYS A 518 10.71 7.37 -13.62
N HIS A 519 10.28 8.50 -13.04
CA HIS A 519 9.06 9.22 -13.45
C HIS A 519 9.30 10.16 -14.62
N PHE A 520 10.46 10.81 -14.60
CA PHE A 520 10.81 11.85 -15.53
C PHE A 520 12.30 11.76 -15.84
N LEU A 521 12.62 11.99 -17.10
CA LEU A 521 13.98 12.05 -17.56
C LEU A 521 14.11 13.20 -18.55
N GLU A 522 15.11 14.04 -18.35
CA GLU A 522 15.44 15.17 -19.22
C GLU A 522 16.89 14.99 -19.70
N LEU A 523 17.04 14.74 -21.00
CA LEU A 523 18.33 14.77 -21.67
C LEU A 523 18.57 16.20 -22.17
N ILE A 524 19.38 16.96 -21.44
CA ILE A 524 19.64 18.39 -21.70
C ILE A 524 20.62 18.58 -22.86
N SER A 525 21.58 17.66 -22.98
CA SER A 525 22.50 17.53 -24.10
C SER A 525 22.89 16.06 -24.24
N ASP A 526 23.70 15.72 -25.25
CA ASP A 526 24.34 14.40 -25.38
C ASP A 526 25.28 14.06 -24.20
N LYS A 527 25.46 14.98 -23.25
CA LYS A 527 26.33 14.85 -22.08
C LYS A 527 25.67 15.09 -20.74
N LEU A 528 24.40 15.51 -20.70
CA LEU A 528 23.74 15.90 -19.45
C LEU A 528 22.37 15.26 -19.36
N LEU A 529 22.18 14.49 -18.31
CA LEU A 529 20.95 13.76 -18.03
C LEU A 529 20.46 14.08 -16.62
N HIS A 530 19.21 14.53 -16.51
CA HIS A 530 18.51 14.68 -15.25
C HIS A 530 17.43 13.59 -15.15
N VAL A 531 17.40 12.88 -14.03
CA VAL A 531 16.47 11.78 -13.77
C VAL A 531 15.75 12.04 -12.45
N VAL A 532 14.43 11.95 -12.46
CA VAL A 532 13.59 12.02 -11.26
C VAL A 532 13.12 10.62 -10.92
N ILE A 533 13.54 10.14 -9.75
CA ILE A 533 13.27 8.79 -9.26
C ILE A 533 12.35 8.89 -8.06
N GLU A 534 11.26 8.13 -8.07
CA GLU A 534 10.43 7.91 -6.89
C GLU A 534 10.75 6.53 -6.32
N ASP A 535 11.02 6.47 -5.03
CA ASP A 535 11.09 5.22 -4.26
C ASP A 535 9.96 5.17 -3.23
N ALA A 536 9.89 4.09 -2.45
CA ALA A 536 8.82 3.90 -1.46
C ALA A 536 8.74 5.00 -0.38
N ASN A 537 9.78 5.81 -0.21
CA ASN A 537 9.91 6.78 0.88
C ASN A 537 10.13 8.23 0.41
N SER A 538 10.55 8.45 -0.83
CA SER A 538 10.99 9.76 -1.31
C SER A 538 10.99 9.91 -2.83
N VAL A 539 10.99 11.16 -3.29
CA VAL A 539 11.30 11.53 -4.68
C VAL A 539 12.69 12.17 -4.69
N THR A 540 13.62 11.58 -5.43
CA THR A 540 15.01 12.04 -5.55
C THR A 540 15.31 12.50 -6.96
N ASN A 541 16.17 13.52 -7.07
CA ASN A 541 16.70 13.99 -8.34
C ASN A 541 18.13 13.46 -8.47
N LYS A 542 18.43 12.81 -9.58
CA LYS A 542 19.78 12.39 -9.96
C LYS A 542 20.23 13.13 -11.21
N TYR A 543 21.50 13.48 -11.26
CA TYR A 543 22.12 14.19 -12.36
C TYR A 543 23.31 13.37 -12.83
N PHE A 544 23.41 13.16 -14.14
CA PHE A 544 24.51 12.43 -14.75
C PHE A 544 25.20 13.29 -15.79
N VAL A 545 26.52 13.24 -15.80
CA VAL A 545 27.39 13.90 -16.77
C VAL A 545 28.13 12.84 -17.57
N LYS A 546 28.13 12.95 -18.89
CA LYS A 546 28.87 12.05 -19.78
C LYS A 546 30.29 12.58 -19.96
N GLU A 547 31.26 11.85 -19.42
CA GLU A 547 32.69 12.05 -19.62
C GLU A 547 33.25 11.11 -20.69
N ASP A 548 34.55 11.21 -20.98
CA ASP A 548 35.23 10.35 -21.96
C ASP A 548 35.16 8.86 -21.61
N ASN A 549 34.94 8.53 -20.33
CA ASN A 549 34.90 7.16 -19.81
C ASN A 549 33.47 6.62 -19.58
N GLY A 550 32.43 7.41 -19.83
CA GLY A 550 31.05 7.00 -19.57
C GLY A 550 30.23 8.04 -18.83
N TRP A 551 29.10 7.64 -18.28
CA TRP A 551 28.22 8.47 -17.46
C TRP A 551 28.60 8.39 -15.98
N GLU A 552 28.79 9.54 -15.35
CA GLU A 552 29.04 9.65 -13.91
C GLU A 552 27.91 10.43 -13.22
N GLU A 553 27.43 9.92 -12.08
CA GLU A 553 26.44 10.62 -11.24
C GLU A 553 27.11 11.78 -10.50
N THR A 554 26.61 13.00 -10.66
CA THR A 554 27.01 14.16 -9.85
C THR A 554 25.95 14.48 -8.81
N SER A 555 26.41 14.78 -7.59
CA SER A 555 25.56 15.20 -6.47
C SER A 555 25.35 16.71 -6.43
N ASP A 556 26.04 17.49 -7.28
CA ASP A 556 25.95 18.95 -7.29
C ASP A 556 25.15 19.44 -8.52
N PRO A 557 23.90 19.90 -8.33
CA PRO A 557 23.11 20.49 -9.40
C PRO A 557 23.78 21.72 -10.03
N ILE A 558 24.66 22.41 -9.30
CA ILE A 558 25.40 23.57 -9.81
C ILE A 558 26.48 23.11 -10.78
N GLU A 559 27.23 22.05 -10.46
CA GLU A 559 28.21 21.44 -11.37
C GLU A 559 27.53 21.00 -12.66
N PHE A 560 26.39 20.32 -12.55
CA PHE A 560 25.55 19.94 -13.68
C PHE A 560 25.15 21.15 -14.56
N LEU A 561 24.72 22.26 -13.95
CA LEU A 561 24.37 23.50 -14.67
C LEU A 561 25.58 24.24 -15.25
N GLN A 562 26.75 24.17 -14.61
CA GLN A 562 27.99 24.79 -15.10
C GLN A 562 28.51 24.07 -16.35
N VAL A 563 28.50 22.73 -16.35
CA VAL A 563 28.83 21.94 -17.54
C VAL A 563 27.88 22.29 -18.70
N GLY A 564 26.58 22.44 -18.41
CA GLY A 564 25.59 22.86 -19.41
C GLY A 564 25.84 24.26 -19.97
N SER A 565 26.27 25.18 -19.12
CA SER A 565 26.57 26.57 -19.51
C SER A 565 27.81 26.67 -20.40
N ASN A 566 28.87 25.92 -20.08
CA ASN A 566 30.10 25.89 -20.88
C ASN A 566 29.89 25.26 -22.26
N HIS A 567 29.01 24.25 -22.37
CA HIS A 567 28.66 23.69 -23.66
C HIS A 567 27.70 24.56 -24.48
N ALA A 568 26.85 25.36 -23.82
CA ALA A 568 26.05 26.36 -24.53
C ALA A 568 26.93 27.43 -25.20
N THR A 569 28.08 27.77 -24.61
CA THR A 569 29.03 28.73 -25.22
C THR A 569 29.78 28.16 -26.42
N ASP A 570 30.03 26.84 -26.47
CA ASP A 570 30.73 26.20 -27.60
C ASP A 570 29.85 26.06 -28.86
N LEU A 571 28.53 26.06 -28.70
CA LEU A 571 27.57 25.94 -29.82
C LEU A 571 27.25 27.28 -30.51
N PHE A 572 27.76 28.40 -29.99
CA PHE A 572 27.60 29.72 -30.58
C PHE A 572 28.96 30.35 -30.92
N GLU A 573 29.70 29.75 -31.87
CA GLU A 573 30.72 30.50 -32.61
C GLU A 573 30.03 31.56 -33.49
N TYR A 574 29.83 32.75 -32.92
CA TYR A 574 29.54 33.93 -33.74
C TYR A 574 30.80 34.28 -34.55
N PRO A 575 30.69 34.48 -35.88
CA PRO A 575 31.80 35.03 -36.64
C PRO A 575 31.99 36.49 -36.20
N ASN A 576 33.10 36.73 -35.48
CA ASN A 576 33.74 38.01 -35.17
C ASN A 576 32.90 39.27 -35.41
N GLY A 577 32.26 39.78 -34.35
CA GLY A 577 31.61 41.08 -34.34
C GLY A 577 31.66 41.70 -32.95
N ILE A 578 32.57 42.67 -32.79
CA ILE A 578 32.84 43.45 -31.58
C ILE A 578 31.55 43.97 -30.94
N TYR A 579 31.30 43.62 -29.67
CA TYR A 579 30.47 44.41 -28.78
C TYR A 579 30.91 44.23 -27.31
N GLU A 580 31.58 45.24 -26.76
CA GLU A 580 31.84 45.34 -25.33
C GLU A 580 30.59 45.86 -24.60
N PRO A 581 30.11 45.20 -23.52
CA PRO A 581 29.15 45.82 -22.62
C PRO A 581 29.87 46.72 -21.61
N LYS A 582 29.53 48.01 -21.62
CA LYS A 582 29.92 48.97 -20.59
C LYS A 582 29.33 48.56 -19.24
N ILE A 583 30.19 48.12 -18.32
CA ILE A 583 29.87 48.02 -16.89
C ILE A 583 29.81 49.44 -16.33
N ASN A 584 28.64 49.82 -15.81
CA ASN A 584 28.43 51.12 -15.19
C ASN A 584 28.58 50.97 -13.67
N THR A 585 29.81 51.14 -13.17
CA THR A 585 30.13 51.12 -11.74
C THR A 585 29.76 52.47 -11.13
N LYS A 586 28.70 52.51 -10.32
CA LYS A 586 28.45 53.62 -9.39
C LYS A 586 28.57 53.08 -7.96
N MET A 587 29.79 53.09 -7.44
CA MET A 587 30.05 53.09 -6.00
C MET A 587 29.73 54.48 -5.45
N VAL A 588 28.86 54.54 -4.44
CA VAL A 588 28.82 55.64 -3.48
C VAL A 588 29.26 55.06 -2.15
N SER A 589 30.44 55.48 -1.73
CA SER A 589 30.97 55.32 -0.39
C SER A 589 30.23 56.22 0.59
N ALA A 590 29.76 55.66 1.70
CA ALA A 590 29.59 56.40 2.94
C ALA A 590 29.87 55.44 4.11
N SER A 591 31.04 55.66 4.72
CA SER A 591 31.44 55.21 6.04
C SER A 591 30.45 55.68 7.11
N ASN A 592 30.18 54.83 8.10
CA ASN A 592 30.20 55.27 9.50
C ASN A 592 30.38 54.06 10.44
N GLU A 593 31.34 54.26 11.34
CA GLU A 593 31.68 53.44 12.49
C GLU A 593 30.60 53.53 13.59
N ASN A 594 30.71 52.61 14.55
CA ASN A 594 30.18 52.63 15.92
C ASN A 594 28.66 52.33 16.09
N ASP A 595 28.34 51.16 16.66
CA ASP A 595 28.21 51.00 18.12
C ASP A 595 27.68 49.60 18.47
N THR A 596 28.49 48.88 19.25
CA THR A 596 28.12 47.69 20.01
C THR A 596 27.42 48.09 21.31
N GLU A 597 26.16 47.71 21.50
CA GLU A 597 25.57 47.22 22.77
C GLU A 597 24.04 47.27 22.68
N ASN A 598 23.39 46.10 22.74
CA ASN A 598 22.22 45.81 23.60
C ASN A 598 21.52 44.52 23.13
N GLN A 599 21.78 43.42 23.84
CA GLN A 599 20.90 42.25 23.83
C GLN A 599 19.81 42.42 24.90
N PRO A 600 18.53 42.13 24.61
CA PRO A 600 17.51 42.04 25.64
C PRO A 600 17.54 40.66 26.32
N LYS A 601 17.67 40.68 27.65
CA LYS A 601 17.56 39.52 28.56
C LYS A 601 16.18 38.87 28.45
N LEU A 602 16.14 37.60 28.04
CA LEU A 602 15.00 36.72 28.28
C LEU A 602 14.93 36.38 29.78
N LYS A 603 13.80 36.71 30.40
CA LYS A 603 13.44 36.31 31.76
C LYS A 603 13.15 34.80 31.77
N GLN A 604 13.90 34.06 32.58
CA GLN A 604 13.55 32.71 33.02
C GLN A 604 12.61 32.84 34.22
N ASP A 605 11.36 32.41 34.06
CA ASP A 605 10.46 32.23 35.18
C ASP A 605 10.82 30.92 35.91
N LYS A 606 11.20 31.08 37.18
CA LYS A 606 11.43 29.99 38.12
C LYS A 606 10.10 29.40 38.56
N ILE A 607 9.94 28.11 38.32
CA ILE A 607 8.92 27.25 38.91
C ILE A 607 9.24 27.10 40.41
N LEU A 608 8.29 27.49 41.26
CA LEU A 608 8.31 27.23 42.70
C LEU A 608 7.96 25.76 42.95
N VAL A 609 8.87 25.08 43.63
CA VAL A 609 8.65 23.79 44.30
C VAL A 609 7.92 24.10 45.60
N ASN A 610 6.68 23.63 45.75
CA ASN A 610 6.03 23.52 47.04
C ASN A 610 6.15 22.08 47.51
N ASP A 611 6.96 21.89 48.54
CA ASP A 611 6.91 20.78 49.47
C ASP A 611 5.65 20.95 50.34
N GLU A 612 4.71 20.01 50.29
CA GLU A 612 3.82 19.73 51.41
C GLU A 612 3.68 18.21 51.58
N ASP A 613 4.31 17.74 52.66
CA ASP A 613 4.00 16.52 53.39
C ASP A 613 2.51 16.47 53.73
N ASP A 614 1.84 15.35 53.42
CA ASP A 614 0.76 14.82 54.26
C ASP A 614 0.48 13.35 53.91
N ARG A 615 1.07 12.46 54.71
CA ARG A 615 0.66 11.05 54.82
C ARG A 615 -0.42 10.92 55.88
N PRO A 616 -1.52 10.21 55.60
CA PRO A 616 -2.23 9.49 56.65
C PRO A 616 -1.93 7.99 56.57
N GLU A 617 -1.40 7.47 57.66
CA GLU A 617 -1.28 6.04 57.95
C GLU A 617 -2.67 5.42 58.04
N ALA A 618 -2.96 4.44 57.17
CA ALA A 618 -4.09 3.54 57.34
C ALA A 618 -3.58 2.19 57.84
N THR A 619 -3.89 1.90 59.10
CA THR A 619 -3.64 0.62 59.77
C THR A 619 -4.61 -0.44 59.23
N ASN A 620 -4.05 -1.48 58.62
CA ASN A 620 -4.77 -2.71 58.28
C ASN A 620 -4.90 -3.59 59.54
N ASN A 621 -6.11 -3.73 60.07
CA ASN A 621 -6.49 -4.87 60.90
C ASN A 621 -7.45 -5.75 60.10
N TYR A 622 -6.98 -6.91 59.65
CA TYR A 622 -7.83 -8.02 59.21
C TYR A 622 -7.72 -9.13 60.27
N GLU A 623 -8.77 -9.27 61.07
CA GLU A 623 -9.04 -10.47 61.84
C GLU A 623 -9.66 -11.54 60.92
N TYR A 624 -9.09 -12.74 60.93
CA TYR A 624 -9.71 -13.96 60.41
C TYR A 624 -10.82 -14.41 61.37
N PRO A 625 -11.97 -14.89 60.89
CA PRO A 625 -12.76 -15.85 61.65
C PRO A 625 -12.39 -17.27 61.23
N GLU A 626 -12.04 -18.05 62.25
CA GLU A 626 -11.96 -19.50 62.23
C GLU A 626 -13.32 -20.15 61.92
N ALA A 627 -13.20 -21.39 61.45
CA ALA A 627 -14.20 -22.41 61.23
C ALA A 627 -15.46 -22.40 62.13
N MET A 628 -16.61 -22.62 61.49
CA MET A 628 -17.52 -23.75 61.74
C MET A 628 -18.30 -24.10 60.48
#